data_AF-A0A645HQQ0-F1
#
_entry.id   AF-A0A645HQQ0-F1
#
_cell.length_a   1.000
_cell.length_b   1.000
_cell.length_c   1.000
_cell.angle_alpha   90.00
_cell.angle_beta   90.00
_cell.angle_gamma   90.00
#
_symmetry.space_group_name_H-M   'P 1'
#
loop_
_entity.id
_entity.type
_entity.pdbx_description
1 polymer ?
#
loop_
_entity_poly.entity_id
_entity_poly.type
_entity_poly.pdbx_seq_one_letter_code
_entity_poly.pdbx_strand_id
1 'polypeptide(L)'
;MPWDTLILSVSLFVVVPLIAGVATRMIVSKAKGKDYFENSFVPKFNKFIFIGLLIMLVIIFIFQGKTLLSNPLHIALLAIPMILQSFLNFFLAYLGARALKLPHDVASPAGLIGASNFFEFAVAVAIALFGPSSPVVLAVTVGVLVEVPLMLAMVKIANGTTHWFDYRKSSRCCS
;
A
#
# COMPACT_ATOMS: atom_id res chain seq x y z
N MET A 1 -1.69 -22.66 15.33
CA MET A 1 -1.56 -21.91 14.06
C MET A 1 -1.27 -22.93 12.97
N PRO A 2 -2.12 -23.08 11.94
CA PRO A 2 -1.87 -24.00 10.83
C PRO A 2 -0.81 -23.40 9.89
N TRP A 3 0.46 -23.67 10.20
CA TRP A 3 1.62 -23.12 9.46
C TRP A 3 1.64 -23.54 7.99
N ASP A 4 1.17 -24.76 7.69
CA ASP A 4 1.11 -25.29 6.34
C ASP A 4 0.16 -24.48 5.45
N THR A 5 -1.00 -24.06 5.99
CA THR A 5 -1.96 -23.23 5.26
C THR A 5 -1.42 -21.84 5.00
N LEU A 6 -0.70 -21.25 5.96
CA LEU A 6 -0.10 -19.93 5.80
C LEU A 6 0.96 -19.94 4.69
N ILE A 7 1.87 -20.92 4.71
CA ILE A 7 2.92 -21.06 3.71
C ILE A 7 2.31 -21.28 2.32
N LEU A 8 1.32 -22.18 2.21
CA LEU A 8 0.62 -22.44 0.96
C LEU A 8 -0.06 -21.17 0.41
N SER A 9 -0.77 -20.42 1.27
CA SER A 9 -1.44 -19.18 0.87
C SER A 9 -0.46 -18.10 0.44
N VAL A 10 0.65 -17.90 1.15
CA VAL A 10 1.67 -16.91 0.76
C VAL A 10 2.33 -17.30 -0.56
N SER A 11 2.69 -18.57 -0.75
CA SER A 11 3.24 -19.04 -2.02
C SER A 11 2.24 -18.83 -3.17
N LEU A 12 0.97 -19.16 -2.97
CA LEU A 12 -0.05 -19.04 -4.01
C LEU A 12 -0.41 -17.57 -4.33
N PHE A 13 -0.61 -16.72 -3.32
CA PHE A 13 -1.08 -15.35 -3.51
C PHE A 13 0.03 -14.32 -3.73
N VAL A 14 1.28 -14.60 -3.34
CA VAL A 14 2.40 -13.67 -3.49
C VAL A 14 3.41 -14.19 -4.51
N VAL A 15 3.91 -15.42 -4.33
CA VAL A 15 5.02 -15.94 -5.14
C VAL A 15 4.58 -16.23 -6.58
N VAL A 16 3.41 -16.86 -6.78
CA VAL A 16 2.91 -17.16 -8.13
C VAL A 16 2.65 -15.87 -8.94
N PRO A 17 1.92 -14.85 -8.44
CA PRO A 17 1.74 -13.59 -9.17
C PRO A 17 3.06 -12.84 -9.43
N LEU A 18 4.02 -12.90 -8.50
CA LEU A 18 5.33 -12.28 -8.68
C LEU A 18 6.11 -12.94 -9.83
N ILE A 19 6.18 -14.28 -9.86
CA ILE A 19 6.83 -15.03 -10.93
C ILE A 19 6.14 -14.76 -12.27
N ALA A 20 4.80 -14.78 -12.29
CA ALA A 20 4.04 -14.48 -13.50
C ALA A 20 4.28 -13.05 -14.00
N GLY A 21 4.38 -12.05 -13.10
CA GLY A 21 4.71 -10.67 -13.43
C GLY A 21 6.11 -10.52 -14.03
N VAL A 22 7.11 -11.17 -13.42
CA VAL A 22 8.49 -11.18 -13.93
C VAL A 22 8.57 -11.89 -15.28
N ALA A 23 7.94 -13.05 -15.43
CA ALA A 23 7.89 -13.78 -16.69
C ALA A 23 7.23 -12.95 -17.79
N THR A 24 6.10 -12.29 -17.49
CA THR A 24 5.41 -11.38 -18.42
C THR A 24 6.33 -10.23 -18.84
N ARG A 25 7.04 -9.61 -17.90
CA ARG A 25 8.03 -8.56 -18.21
C ARG A 25 9.12 -9.07 -19.14
N MET A 26 9.69 -10.23 -18.87
CA MET A 26 10.74 -10.81 -19.72
C MET A 26 10.25 -11.14 -21.13
N ILE A 27 9.09 -11.80 -21.25
CA ILE A 27 8.52 -12.22 -22.54
C ILE A 27 8.13 -11.00 -23.38
N VAL A 28 7.39 -10.05 -22.80
CA VAL A 28 6.92 -8.87 -23.52
C VAL A 28 8.08 -7.93 -23.89
N SER A 29 9.05 -7.75 -22.98
CA SER A 29 10.23 -6.93 -23.25
C SER A 29 11.14 -7.54 -24.33
N LYS A 30 11.23 -8.87 -24.43
CA LYS A 30 11.97 -9.55 -25.50
C LYS A 30 11.23 -9.52 -26.84
N ALA A 31 9.90 -9.63 -26.83
CA ALA A 31 9.10 -9.71 -28.06
C ALA A 31 8.81 -8.35 -28.70
N LYS A 32 8.61 -7.30 -27.91
CA LYS A 32 8.16 -5.97 -28.39
C LYS A 32 9.02 -4.79 -27.94
N GLY A 33 10.13 -5.06 -27.26
CA GLY A 33 11.03 -4.02 -26.73
C GLY A 33 10.55 -3.42 -25.40
N LYS A 34 11.47 -2.73 -24.71
CA LYS A 34 11.21 -2.09 -23.41
C LYS A 34 10.21 -0.94 -23.51
N ASP A 35 10.28 -0.16 -24.59
CA ASP A 35 9.40 0.99 -24.82
C ASP A 35 7.93 0.60 -24.97
N TYR A 36 7.65 -0.55 -25.59
CA TYR A 36 6.27 -1.05 -25.71
C TYR A 36 5.72 -1.53 -24.37
N PHE A 37 6.57 -2.16 -23.54
CA PHE A 37 6.18 -2.59 -22.21
C PHE A 37 5.81 -1.39 -21.33
N GLU A 38 6.66 -0.37 -21.28
CA GLU A 38 6.46 0.79 -20.41
C GLU A 38 5.35 1.74 -20.91
N ASN A 39 5.27 2.01 -22.22
CA ASN A 39 4.35 3.03 -22.74
C ASN A 39 2.98 2.50 -23.19
N SER A 40 2.84 1.20 -23.44
CA SER A 40 1.59 0.62 -23.99
C SER A 40 1.03 -0.54 -23.19
N PHE A 41 1.88 -1.37 -22.59
CA PHE A 41 1.43 -2.53 -21.81
C PHE A 41 1.08 -2.12 -20.38
N VAL A 42 2.02 -1.53 -19.63
CA VAL A 42 1.83 -1.12 -18.22
C VAL A 42 0.64 -0.18 -18.01
N PRO A 43 0.42 0.88 -18.82
CA PRO A 43 -0.67 1.83 -18.58
C PRO A 43 -2.07 1.22 -18.72
N LYS A 44 -2.21 0.12 -19.51
CA LYS A 44 -3.49 -0.61 -19.62
C LYS A 44 -3.83 -1.30 -18.31
N PHE A 45 -2.85 -1.92 -17.65
CA PHE A 45 -3.05 -2.58 -16.36
C PHE A 45 -3.37 -1.60 -15.24
N ASN A 46 -2.77 -0.40 -15.25
CA ASN A 46 -3.07 0.63 -14.24
C ASN A 46 -4.58 0.91 -14.14
N LYS A 47 -5.28 1.04 -15.27
CA LYS A 47 -6.74 1.25 -15.27
C LYS A 47 -7.49 0.08 -14.60
N PHE A 48 -7.11 -1.16 -14.92
CA PHE A 48 -7.74 -2.35 -14.31
C PHE A 48 -7.43 -2.47 -12.82
N ILE A 49 -6.21 -2.12 -12.38
CA ILE A 49 -5.81 -2.15 -10.97
C ILE A 49 -6.67 -1.17 -10.16
N PHE A 50 -6.82 0.08 -10.63
CA PHE A 50 -7.66 1.07 -9.96
C PHE A 50 -9.12 0.61 -9.86
N ILE A 51 -9.67 0.03 -10.93
CA ILE A 51 -11.04 -0.50 -10.92
C ILE A 51 -11.16 -1.67 -9.93
N GLY A 52 -10.21 -2.61 -9.93
CA GLY A 52 -10.19 -3.75 -9.03
C GLY A 52 -10.12 -3.34 -7.56
N LEU A 53 -9.25 -2.38 -7.24
CA LEU A 53 -9.12 -1.82 -5.89
C LEU A 53 -10.44 -1.18 -5.44
N LEU A 54 -11.09 -0.39 -6.31
CA LEU A 54 -12.34 0.28 -5.99
C LEU A 54 -13.50 -0.71 -5.78
N ILE A 55 -13.60 -1.72 -6.65
CA ILE A 55 -14.62 -2.79 -6.52
C ILE A 55 -14.42 -3.55 -5.21
N MET A 56 -13.19 -3.94 -4.90
CA MET A 56 -12.87 -4.64 -3.65
C MET A 56 -13.25 -3.80 -2.43
N LEU A 57 -12.89 -2.51 -2.43
CA LEU A 57 -13.23 -1.58 -1.36
C LEU A 57 -14.75 -1.48 -1.14
N VAL A 58 -15.52 -1.33 -2.24
CA VAL A 58 -16.98 -1.27 -2.19
C VAL A 58 -17.59 -2.57 -1.65
N ILE A 59 -17.10 -3.73 -2.12
CA ILE A 59 -17.56 -5.04 -1.65
C ILE A 59 -17.34 -5.20 -0.14
N ILE A 60 -16.15 -4.84 0.34
CA ILE A 60 -15.80 -4.89 1.76
C ILE A 60 -16.75 -4.00 2.58
N PHE A 61 -17.03 -2.78 2.09
CA PHE A 61 -17.94 -1.85 2.75
C PHE A 61 -19.37 -2.36 2.84
N ILE A 62 -19.87 -3.01 1.78
CA ILE A 62 -21.21 -3.61 1.76
C ILE A 62 -21.29 -4.75 2.79
N PHE A 63 -20.28 -5.61 2.86
CA PHE A 63 -20.28 -6.74 3.79
C PHE A 63 -20.14 -6.32 5.26
N GLN A 64 -19.49 -5.19 5.54
CA GLN A 64 -19.15 -4.81 6.92
C GLN A 64 -19.87 -3.55 7.42
N GLY A 65 -20.59 -2.83 6.56
CA GLY A 65 -21.17 -1.53 6.88
C GLY A 65 -22.15 -1.55 8.06
N LYS A 66 -22.95 -2.61 8.23
CA LYS A 66 -23.87 -2.74 9.38
C LYS A 66 -23.15 -2.86 10.72
N THR A 67 -22.06 -3.62 10.75
CA THR A 67 -21.23 -3.82 11.95
C THR A 67 -20.39 -2.57 12.25
N LEU A 68 -19.99 -1.85 11.20
CA LEU A 68 -19.27 -0.58 11.31
C LEU A 68 -20.12 0.50 12.03
N LEU A 69 -21.42 0.54 11.76
CA LEU A 69 -22.36 1.51 12.36
C LEU A 69 -22.75 1.20 13.81
N SER A 70 -22.70 -0.07 14.23
CA SER A 70 -23.20 -0.48 15.56
C SER A 70 -22.20 -0.33 16.70
N ASN A 71 -20.90 -0.18 16.41
CA ASN A 71 -19.84 -0.15 17.44
C ASN A 71 -18.78 0.95 17.21
N PRO A 72 -19.17 2.24 17.22
CA PRO A 72 -18.27 3.36 16.91
C PRO A 72 -17.11 3.52 17.92
N LEU A 73 -17.32 3.18 19.19
CA LEU A 73 -16.28 3.27 20.22
C LEU A 73 -15.12 2.30 19.98
N HIS A 74 -15.41 1.07 19.57
CA HIS A 74 -14.38 0.07 19.27
C HIS A 74 -13.54 0.47 18.05
N ILE A 75 -14.18 1.07 17.05
CA ILE A 75 -13.52 1.60 15.85
C ILE A 75 -12.55 2.72 16.21
N ALA A 76 -13.00 3.68 17.04
CA ALA A 76 -12.13 4.78 17.49
C ALA A 76 -10.93 4.25 18.28
N LEU A 77 -11.15 3.27 19.16
CA LEU A 77 -10.09 2.67 19.97
C LEU A 77 -9.04 1.94 19.14
N LEU A 78 -9.44 1.35 18.00
CA LEU A 78 -8.52 0.72 17.03
C LEU A 78 -7.86 1.73 16.10
N ALA A 79 -8.54 2.80 15.72
CA ALA A 79 -8.00 3.81 14.81
C ALA A 79 -6.85 4.62 15.44
N ILE A 80 -6.97 4.98 16.74
CA ILE A 80 -5.95 5.76 17.45
C ILE A 80 -4.55 5.13 17.39
N PRO A 81 -4.34 3.86 17.81
CA PRO A 81 -3.02 3.24 17.79
C PRO A 81 -2.49 3.10 16.35
N MET A 82 -3.37 2.82 15.38
CA MET A 82 -2.98 2.65 13.98
C MET A 82 -2.50 3.97 13.36
N ILE A 83 -3.22 5.07 13.61
CA ILE A 83 -2.84 6.40 13.16
C ILE A 83 -1.48 6.77 13.77
N LEU A 84 -1.32 6.57 15.07
CA LEU A 84 -0.08 6.88 15.77
C LEU A 84 1.10 6.06 15.22
N GLN A 85 0.90 4.76 15.01
CA GLN A 85 1.91 3.87 14.44
C GLN A 85 2.32 4.29 13.03
N SER A 86 1.36 4.57 12.14
CA SER A 86 1.65 4.99 10.77
C SER A 86 2.39 6.32 10.74
N PHE A 87 2.01 7.32 11.55
CA PHE A 87 2.76 8.57 11.67
C PHE A 87 4.17 8.34 12.19
N LEU A 88 4.33 7.50 13.21
CA LEU A 88 5.65 7.19 13.75
C LEU A 88 6.54 6.57 12.68
N ASN A 89 6.05 5.57 11.95
CA ASN A 89 6.79 4.93 10.87
C ASN A 89 7.12 5.90 9.72
N PHE A 90 6.17 6.78 9.36
CA PHE A 90 6.41 7.84 8.38
C PHE A 90 7.56 8.75 8.82
N PHE A 91 7.52 9.28 10.04
CA PHE A 91 8.55 10.18 10.53
C PHE A 91 9.89 9.47 10.70
N LEU A 92 9.92 8.22 11.17
CA LEU A 92 11.15 7.44 11.28
C LEU A 92 11.79 7.21 9.92
N ALA A 93 11.03 6.78 8.91
CA ALA A 93 11.55 6.57 7.56
C ALA A 93 11.93 7.89 6.87
N TYR A 94 11.11 8.94 7.00
CA TYR A 94 11.32 10.25 6.38
C TYR A 94 12.51 11.01 6.99
N LEU A 95 12.61 11.03 8.32
CA LEU A 95 13.74 11.63 9.03
C LEU A 95 15.00 10.77 8.90
N GLY A 96 14.87 9.45 8.83
CA GLY A 96 15.97 8.55 8.50
C GLY A 96 16.55 8.84 7.11
N ALA A 97 15.69 8.99 6.10
CA ALA A 97 16.10 9.39 4.76
C ALA A 97 16.76 10.78 4.74
N ARG A 98 16.28 11.72 5.57
CA ARG A 98 16.90 13.03 5.77
C ARG A 98 18.28 12.94 6.41
N ALA A 99 18.44 12.11 7.45
CA ALA A 99 19.72 11.89 8.11
C ALA A 99 20.77 11.30 7.15
N LEU A 100 20.31 10.46 6.21
CA LEU A 100 21.11 9.92 5.10
C LEU A 100 21.33 10.92 3.95
N LYS A 101 20.85 12.17 4.07
CA LYS A 101 20.97 13.24 3.07
C LYS A 101 20.41 12.87 1.68
N LEU A 102 19.34 12.08 1.65
CA LEU A 102 18.65 11.73 0.41
C LEU A 102 17.84 12.94 -0.12
N PRO A 103 17.73 13.10 -1.45
CA PRO A 103 16.88 14.12 -2.03
C PRO A 103 15.40 13.87 -1.68
N HIS A 104 14.60 14.93 -1.69
CA HIS A 104 13.16 14.84 -1.40
C HIS A 104 12.44 13.82 -2.29
N ASP A 105 12.83 13.75 -3.57
CA ASP A 105 12.27 12.83 -4.57
C ASP A 105 12.43 11.35 -4.20
N VAL A 106 13.34 11.02 -3.27
CA VAL A 106 13.53 9.67 -2.73
C VAL A 106 13.01 9.58 -1.30
N ALA A 107 13.26 10.60 -0.48
CA ALA A 107 12.86 10.61 0.92
C ALA A 107 11.33 10.61 1.12
N SER A 108 10.59 11.37 0.30
CA SER A 108 9.12 11.43 0.37
C SER A 108 8.46 10.09 0.02
N PRO A 109 8.77 9.44 -1.13
CA PRO A 109 8.27 8.10 -1.40
C PRO A 109 8.73 7.06 -0.38
N ALA A 110 9.99 7.12 0.10
CA ALA A 110 10.48 6.18 1.11
C ALA A 110 9.73 6.30 2.44
N GLY A 111 9.43 7.53 2.88
CA GLY A 111 8.62 7.79 4.07
C GLY A 111 7.21 7.22 3.96
N LEU A 112 6.57 7.40 2.80
CA LEU A 112 5.23 6.87 2.52
C LEU A 112 5.24 5.34 2.45
N ILE A 113 6.24 4.72 1.83
CA ILE A 113 6.39 3.25 1.81
C ILE A 113 6.54 2.72 3.24
N GLY A 114 7.34 3.37 4.09
CA GLY A 114 7.52 2.98 5.48
C GLY A 114 6.25 3.08 6.33
N ALA A 115 5.35 4.00 6.00
CA ALA A 115 4.09 4.21 6.71
C ALA A 115 2.93 3.34 6.19
N SER A 116 3.08 2.77 4.99
CA SER A 116 2.05 2.01 4.28
C SER A 116 1.88 0.62 4.86
N ASN A 117 0.65 0.23 5.10
CA ASN A 117 0.26 -1.13 5.41
C ASN A 117 -0.56 -1.68 4.24
N PHE A 118 -0.58 -2.99 4.01
CA PHE A 118 -1.41 -3.57 2.96
C PHE A 118 -2.73 -4.07 3.54
N PHE A 119 -3.59 -3.15 4.02
CA PHE A 119 -4.85 -3.55 4.64
C PHE A 119 -5.78 -4.27 3.66
N GLU A 120 -5.79 -3.92 2.38
CA GLU A 120 -6.60 -4.62 1.39
C GLU A 120 -6.23 -6.10 1.30
N PHE A 121 -4.93 -6.42 1.28
CA PHE A 121 -4.46 -7.81 1.34
C PHE A 121 -4.82 -8.47 2.68
N ALA A 122 -4.66 -7.74 3.79
CA ALA A 122 -4.99 -8.25 5.12
C ALA A 122 -6.49 -8.58 5.26
N VAL A 123 -7.40 -7.80 4.65
CA VAL A 123 -8.84 -8.09 4.67
C VAL A 123 -9.13 -9.41 3.96
N ALA A 124 -8.52 -9.64 2.80
CA ALA A 124 -8.69 -10.88 2.05
C ALA A 124 -8.25 -12.11 2.88
N VAL A 125 -7.09 -12.04 3.51
CA VAL A 125 -6.58 -13.12 4.38
C VAL A 125 -7.47 -13.31 5.61
N ALA A 126 -7.91 -12.22 6.25
CA ALA A 126 -8.78 -12.30 7.42
C ALA A 126 -10.14 -12.94 7.12
N ILE A 127 -10.75 -12.61 5.98
CA ILE A 127 -11.98 -13.26 5.52
C ILE A 127 -11.74 -14.75 5.25
N ALA A 128 -10.61 -15.11 4.63
CA ALA A 128 -10.31 -16.50 4.30
C ALA A 128 -10.09 -17.38 5.55
N LEU A 129 -9.47 -16.83 6.61
CA LEU A 129 -9.13 -17.56 7.82
C LEU A 129 -10.23 -17.54 8.89
N PHE A 130 -10.89 -16.40 9.07
CA PHE A 130 -11.82 -16.16 10.19
C PHE A 130 -13.28 -15.97 9.76
N GLY A 131 -13.53 -15.92 8.45
CA GLY A 131 -14.86 -15.66 7.89
C GLY A 131 -15.27 -14.19 7.96
N PRO A 132 -16.24 -13.76 7.14
CA PRO A 132 -16.59 -12.35 6.93
C PRO A 132 -17.22 -11.67 8.16
N SER A 133 -17.77 -12.44 9.11
CA SER A 133 -18.47 -11.92 10.29
C SER A 133 -17.58 -11.76 11.53
N SER A 134 -16.29 -12.10 11.42
CA SER A 134 -15.36 -12.04 12.56
C SER A 134 -15.03 -10.59 12.95
N PRO A 135 -14.86 -10.29 14.25
CA PRO A 135 -14.37 -8.98 14.71
C PRO A 135 -13.00 -8.61 14.13
N VAL A 136 -12.18 -9.60 13.76
CA VAL A 136 -10.87 -9.39 13.11
C VAL A 136 -11.06 -8.72 11.75
N VAL A 137 -12.07 -9.15 10.99
CA VAL A 137 -12.37 -8.63 9.66
C VAL A 137 -12.86 -7.18 9.74
N LEU A 138 -13.61 -6.83 10.79
CA LEU A 138 -14.02 -5.45 11.10
C LEU A 138 -12.82 -4.53 11.35
N ALA A 139 -11.88 -4.96 12.18
CA ALA A 139 -10.71 -4.16 12.54
C ALA A 139 -9.83 -3.82 11.32
N VAL A 140 -9.61 -4.80 10.43
CA VAL A 140 -8.75 -4.60 9.25
C VAL A 140 -9.43 -3.71 8.21
N THR A 141 -10.74 -3.84 8.03
CA THR A 141 -11.51 -2.98 7.11
C THR A 141 -11.58 -1.53 7.56
N VAL A 142 -11.73 -1.29 8.87
CA VAL A 142 -11.58 0.04 9.44
C VAL A 142 -10.20 0.61 9.12
N GLY A 143 -9.16 -0.23 9.20
CA GLY A 143 -7.79 0.12 8.80
C GLY A 143 -7.70 0.67 7.38
N VAL A 144 -8.29 -0.02 6.39
CA VAL A 144 -8.33 0.43 4.98
C VAL A 144 -8.96 1.83 4.85
N LEU A 145 -10.09 2.06 5.53
CA LEU A 145 -10.81 3.33 5.47
C LEU A 145 -10.00 4.48 6.07
N VAL A 146 -9.25 4.23 7.14
CA VAL A 146 -8.42 5.23 7.82
C VAL A 146 -7.09 5.44 7.10
N GLU A 147 -6.54 4.41 6.47
CA GLU A 147 -5.25 4.47 5.79
C GLU A 147 -5.24 5.42 4.59
N VAL A 148 -6.24 5.35 3.72
CA VAL A 148 -6.31 6.20 2.52
C VAL A 148 -6.26 7.70 2.85
N PRO A 149 -7.09 8.25 3.76
CA PRO A 149 -7.01 9.67 4.12
C PRO A 149 -5.71 10.01 4.87
N LEU A 150 -5.18 9.08 5.68
CA LEU A 150 -3.92 9.27 6.37
C LEU A 150 -2.75 9.40 5.38
N MET A 151 -2.71 8.57 4.36
CA MET A 151 -1.74 8.65 3.26
C MET A 151 -1.82 9.97 2.52
N LEU A 152 -3.02 10.42 2.17
CA LEU A 152 -3.20 11.73 1.50
C LEU A 152 -2.74 12.88 2.40
N ALA A 153 -2.99 12.80 3.71
CA ALA A 153 -2.50 13.79 4.67
C ALA A 153 -0.96 13.78 4.76
N MET A 154 -0.33 12.61 4.79
CA MET A 154 1.13 12.46 4.79
C MET A 154 1.78 12.96 3.51
N VAL A 155 1.18 12.68 2.34
CA VAL A 155 1.64 13.23 1.05
C VAL A 155 1.60 14.76 1.09
N LYS A 156 0.53 15.34 1.64
CA LYS A 156 0.40 16.80 1.78
C LYS A 156 1.48 17.37 2.72
N ILE A 157 1.77 16.68 3.83
CA ILE A 157 2.84 17.06 4.76
C ILE A 157 4.20 16.99 4.05
N ALA A 158 4.50 15.86 3.39
CA ALA A 158 5.76 15.65 2.68
C ALA A 158 5.98 16.71 1.59
N ASN A 159 4.96 17.06 0.82
CA ASN A 159 5.03 18.10 -0.20
C ASN A 159 5.21 19.51 0.41
N GLY A 160 4.67 19.77 1.60
CA GLY A 160 4.89 21.02 2.35
C GLY A 160 6.29 21.13 2.97
N THR A 161 6.94 20.01 3.29
CA THR A 161 8.29 19.95 3.87
C THR A 161 9.40 19.83 2.83
N THR A 162 9.11 20.11 1.55
CA THR A 162 10.09 20.17 0.45
C THR A 162 11.30 21.05 0.79
N HIS A 163 11.07 22.19 1.43
CA HIS A 163 12.11 23.13 1.87
C HIS A 163 13.08 22.56 2.93
N TRP A 164 12.75 21.44 3.60
CA TRP A 164 13.67 20.79 4.56
C TRP A 164 14.76 19.96 3.90
N PHE A 165 14.61 19.71 2.60
CA PHE A 165 15.46 18.88 1.76
C PHE A 165 16.17 19.71 0.70
N ASP A 166 16.51 20.96 1.04
CA ASP A 166 17.20 21.93 0.18
C ASP A 166 18.69 21.61 -0.03
N TYR A 167 18.98 20.32 -0.27
CA TYR A 167 20.22 19.89 -0.90
C TYR A 167 20.13 20.15 -2.39
N ARG A 168 20.20 21.44 -2.77
CA ARG A 168 20.41 21.79 -4.17
C ARG A 168 21.81 21.34 -4.63
N LYS A 169 21.82 20.65 -5.78
CA LYS A 169 22.92 20.34 -6.73
C LYS A 169 23.59 18.97 -6.59
N SER A 170 23.45 18.10 -7.61
CA SER A 170 24.44 17.97 -8.69
C SER A 170 24.35 16.62 -9.43
N SER A 171 23.59 16.54 -10.53
CA SER A 171 23.95 15.68 -11.67
C SER A 171 23.23 16.14 -12.94
N ARG A 172 23.74 17.22 -13.52
CA ARG A 172 23.79 17.32 -14.98
C ARG A 172 24.97 16.42 -15.41
N CYS A 173 24.71 15.16 -15.77
CA CYS A 173 25.58 14.21 -16.50
C CYS A 173 24.75 12.92 -16.67
N CYS A 174 24.35 12.44 -17.84
CA CYS A 174 24.80 12.69 -19.20
C CYS A 174 23.61 12.86 -20.15
N SER A 175 23.97 13.45 -21.29
CA SER A 175 23.22 13.63 -22.52
C SER A 175 22.77 12.32 -23.16
#